data_AF-A0AAE0AAZ2-F1
#
_entry.id   AF-A0AAE0AAZ2-F1
#
_cell.length_a   1.000
_cell.length_b   1.000
_cell.length_c   1.000
_cell.angle_alpha   90.00
_cell.angle_beta   90.00
_cell.angle_gamma   90.00
#
_symmetry.space_group_name_H-M   'P 1'
#
loop_
_entity.id
_entity.type
_entity.pdbx_description
1 polymer ?
#
loop_
_entity_poly.entity_id
_entity_poly.type
_entity_poly.pdbx_seq_one_letter_code
_entity_poly.pdbx_strand_id
1 'polypeptide(L)'
;MTILKLSFLQCFFLCCCCFFFMVTSIEAKVQEKADATIPNTVVNSPPEGNTTFVDGKTWCVAHSGVSQVDLQNALDWACGLGMADCKPIQHGGACFEPDTLVSHASYAFNYYYQQNGNSDIACNFGGTATVTKNNPSYSKCVYASSGSVGSSAPPLAKKKHSFTWWEIAGILLLLYLRS
;
A
#
# COMPACT_ATOMS: atom_id res chain seq x y z
N MET A 1 -16.29 -16.63 40.36
CA MET A 1 -16.23 -16.17 38.95
C MET A 1 -15.68 -14.73 38.83
N THR A 2 -14.68 -14.36 39.63
CA THR A 2 -14.06 -13.01 39.63
C THR A 2 -12.53 -13.12 39.52
N ILE A 3 -11.96 -14.21 40.02
CA ILE A 3 -10.52 -14.52 39.95
C ILE A 3 -10.09 -14.85 38.51
N LEU A 4 -10.95 -15.52 37.72
CA LEU A 4 -10.62 -15.88 36.34
C LEU A 4 -10.61 -14.66 35.38
N LYS A 5 -11.42 -13.62 35.65
CA LYS A 5 -11.41 -12.37 34.86
C LYS A 5 -10.18 -11.50 35.16
N LEU A 6 -9.62 -11.60 36.37
CA LEU A 6 -8.43 -10.86 36.78
C LEU A 6 -7.18 -11.39 36.05
N SER A 7 -7.07 -12.71 35.84
CA SER A 7 -5.96 -13.30 35.09
C SER A 7 -5.97 -12.95 33.59
N PHE A 8 -7.15 -12.89 32.95
CA PHE A 8 -7.25 -12.50 31.54
C PHE A 8 -6.92 -11.02 31.30
N LEU A 9 -7.34 -10.14 32.22
CA LEU A 9 -7.02 -8.71 32.12
C LEU A 9 -5.53 -8.46 32.39
N GLN A 10 -4.94 -9.18 33.34
CA GLN A 10 -3.50 -9.13 33.61
C GLN A 10 -2.67 -9.65 32.42
N CYS A 11 -3.10 -10.73 31.76
CA CYS A 11 -2.45 -11.25 30.55
C CYS A 11 -2.56 -10.30 29.36
N PHE A 12 -3.69 -9.62 29.19
CA PHE A 12 -3.86 -8.63 28.13
C PHE A 12 -2.98 -7.40 28.36
N PHE A 13 -2.91 -6.90 29.61
CA PHE A 13 -2.00 -5.82 29.97
C PHE A 13 -0.53 -6.22 29.85
N LEU A 14 -0.13 -7.44 30.26
CA LEU A 14 1.25 -7.93 30.04
C LEU A 14 1.58 -8.04 28.54
N CYS A 15 0.65 -8.54 27.72
CA CYS A 15 0.85 -8.67 26.28
C CYS A 15 0.94 -7.28 25.59
N CYS A 16 0.08 -6.34 25.98
CA CYS A 16 0.09 -4.97 25.49
C CYS A 16 1.37 -4.22 25.92
N CYS A 17 1.83 -4.44 27.16
CA CYS A 17 3.11 -3.93 27.65
C CYS A 17 4.29 -4.52 26.87
N CYS A 18 4.30 -5.83 26.58
CA CYS A 18 5.34 -6.43 25.74
C CYS A 18 5.35 -5.83 24.33
N PHE A 19 4.19 -5.58 23.73
CA PHE A 19 4.09 -4.97 22.40
C PHE A 19 4.59 -3.52 22.41
N PHE A 20 4.24 -2.72 23.43
CA PHE A 20 4.74 -1.36 23.61
C PHE A 20 6.25 -1.32 23.89
N PHE A 21 6.78 -2.20 24.75
CA PHE A 21 8.21 -2.29 25.03
C PHE A 21 9.03 -2.69 23.79
N MET A 22 8.51 -3.60 22.96
CA MET A 22 9.12 -3.95 21.67
C MET A 22 9.11 -2.78 20.68
N VAL A 23 8.03 -1.98 20.64
CA VAL A 23 7.93 -0.78 19.78
C VAL A 23 8.88 0.34 20.22
N THR A 24 9.19 0.46 21.51
CA THR A 24 10.12 1.47 22.04
C THR A 24 11.61 1.12 21.91
N SER A 25 11.96 -0.10 21.50
CA SER A 25 13.37 -0.56 21.41
C SER A 25 13.97 -0.52 20.00
N ILE A 26 13.22 -0.07 18.99
CA ILE A 26 13.76 0.20 17.63
C ILE A 26 14.15 1.68 17.50
N GLU A 27 15.17 2.09 18.24
CA GLU A 27 16.06 3.16 17.79
C GLU A 27 16.97 2.57 16.69
N ALA A 28 16.51 2.64 15.44
CA ALA A 28 17.42 2.50 14.32
C ALA A 28 18.31 3.75 14.29
N LYS A 29 19.53 3.59 14.78
CA LYS A 29 20.59 4.60 14.67
C LYS A 29 20.84 4.85 13.19
N VAL A 30 20.57 6.08 12.75
CA VAL A 30 21.05 6.58 11.46
C VAL A 30 22.57 6.54 11.52
N GLN A 31 23.17 5.61 10.77
CA GLN A 31 24.61 5.57 10.61
C GLN A 31 24.97 6.49 9.42
N GLU A 32 25.46 7.67 9.77
CA GLU A 32 26.07 8.63 8.85
C GLU A 32 27.32 8.01 8.22
N LYS A 33 27.29 7.80 6.90
CA LYS A 33 28.48 7.49 6.12
C LYS A 33 28.84 8.74 5.32
N ALA A 34 29.82 9.49 5.81
CA ALA A 34 30.53 10.48 5.03
C ALA A 34 31.31 9.76 3.91
N ASP A 35 31.21 10.26 2.68
CA ASP A 35 32.12 9.88 1.60
C ASP A 35 32.82 11.13 1.08
N ALA A 36 34.13 10.97 0.89
CA ALA A 36 35.09 12.03 0.62
C ALA A 36 35.29 12.20 -0.90
N THR A 37 35.07 13.43 -1.37
CA THR A 37 35.79 14.18 -2.41
C THR A 37 36.78 13.45 -3.37
N ILE A 38 36.38 13.37 -4.67
CA ILE A 38 37.11 13.65 -5.97
C ILE A 38 38.05 12.53 -6.56
N PRO A 39 38.20 12.35 -7.92
CA PRO A 39 37.80 13.18 -9.08
C PRO A 39 36.99 12.52 -10.24
N ASN A 40 36.31 13.42 -10.96
CA ASN A 40 35.58 13.33 -12.23
C ASN A 40 36.02 12.26 -13.26
N THR A 41 35.04 11.51 -13.80
CA THR A 41 34.98 11.16 -15.24
C THR A 41 33.57 10.70 -15.65
N VAL A 42 32.94 11.53 -16.50
CA VAL A 42 31.83 11.28 -17.45
C VAL A 42 30.60 10.50 -16.93
N VAL A 43 29.65 11.24 -16.39
CA VAL A 43 28.27 10.80 -16.21
C VAL A 43 27.49 11.13 -17.49
N ASN A 44 27.02 10.11 -18.22
CA ASN A 44 25.84 10.27 -19.07
C ASN A 44 24.63 9.92 -18.21
N SER A 45 24.17 10.88 -17.42
CA SER A 45 22.95 10.78 -16.62
C SER A 45 21.74 10.67 -17.56
N PRO A 46 20.74 9.82 -17.28
CA PRO A 46 19.40 10.06 -17.79
C PRO A 46 18.91 11.39 -17.20
N PRO A 47 18.34 12.30 -18.00
CA PRO A 47 18.03 13.65 -17.54
C PRO A 47 16.88 13.63 -16.53
N GLU A 48 17.17 14.01 -15.29
CA GLU A 48 16.18 14.69 -14.46
C GLU A 48 15.87 16.04 -15.12
N GLY A 49 14.59 16.26 -15.43
CA GLY A 49 14.11 17.56 -15.90
C GLY A 49 13.61 17.55 -17.34
N ASN A 50 12.38 17.08 -17.52
CA ASN A 50 11.46 17.62 -18.51
C ASN A 50 10.04 17.06 -18.27
N THR A 51 9.34 17.58 -17.25
CA THR A 51 7.87 17.50 -17.23
C THR A 51 7.31 18.52 -18.22
N THR A 52 7.60 18.32 -19.50
CA THR A 52 6.71 18.82 -20.55
C THR A 52 5.41 18.08 -20.32
N PHE A 53 4.39 18.85 -19.94
CA PHE A 53 2.99 18.49 -20.05
C PHE A 53 2.72 18.08 -21.51
N VAL A 54 2.94 16.81 -21.80
CA VAL A 54 2.43 16.14 -23.01
C VAL A 54 1.31 15.25 -22.50
N ASP A 55 0.09 15.78 -22.52
CA ASP A 55 -1.20 15.11 -22.28
C ASP A 55 -1.31 14.15 -21.07
N GLY A 56 -0.61 14.49 -19.98
CA GLY A 56 -1.12 14.45 -18.60
C GLY A 56 -1.44 13.10 -17.93
N LYS A 57 -1.19 11.96 -18.58
CA LYS A 57 -1.50 10.63 -18.02
C LYS A 57 -0.26 9.76 -17.91
N THR A 58 -0.06 9.23 -16.71
CA THR A 58 1.01 8.31 -16.36
C THR A 58 0.43 7.09 -15.65
N TRP A 59 1.12 5.97 -15.78
CA TRP A 59 0.80 4.70 -15.13
C TRP A 59 2.03 4.15 -14.43
N CYS A 60 1.81 3.32 -13.42
CA CYS A 60 2.88 2.57 -12.77
C CYS A 60 2.82 1.10 -13.21
N VAL A 61 3.93 0.56 -13.72
CA VAL A 61 4.01 -0.83 -14.19
C VAL A 61 5.18 -1.56 -13.53
N ALA A 62 5.02 -2.87 -13.30
CA ALA A 62 6.05 -3.70 -12.72
C ALA A 62 7.19 -4.00 -13.72
N HIS A 63 8.40 -4.18 -13.21
CA HIS A 63 9.53 -4.66 -13.97
C HIS A 63 9.54 -6.19 -14.07
N SER A 64 9.86 -6.73 -15.24
CA SER A 64 10.00 -8.18 -15.45
C SER A 64 11.42 -8.72 -15.16
N GLY A 65 12.41 -7.84 -14.96
CA GLY A 65 13.81 -8.19 -14.73
C GLY A 65 14.24 -8.23 -13.26
N VAL A 66 13.29 -8.07 -12.32
CA VAL A 66 13.56 -8.09 -10.88
C VAL A 66 13.34 -9.47 -10.28
N SER A 67 13.79 -9.67 -9.05
CA SER A 67 13.51 -10.89 -8.29
C SER A 67 12.01 -11.12 -8.19
N GLN A 68 11.57 -12.33 -8.57
CA GLN A 68 10.18 -12.75 -8.46
C GLN A 68 9.68 -12.68 -7.01
N VAL A 69 10.56 -12.91 -6.03
CA VAL A 69 10.23 -12.83 -4.60
C VAL A 69 9.94 -11.40 -4.19
N ASP A 70 10.78 -10.45 -4.62
CA ASP A 70 10.59 -9.03 -4.29
C ASP A 70 9.32 -8.48 -4.97
N LEU A 71 9.07 -8.90 -6.21
CA LEU A 71 7.86 -8.54 -6.93
C LEU A 71 6.60 -9.11 -6.26
N GLN A 72 6.64 -10.35 -5.78
CA GLN A 72 5.52 -10.97 -5.07
C GLN A 72 5.26 -10.25 -3.74
N ASN A 73 6.31 -9.98 -2.96
CA ASN A 73 6.19 -9.25 -1.70
C ASN A 73 5.59 -7.85 -1.91
N ALA A 74 6.01 -7.16 -2.98
CA ALA A 74 5.47 -5.86 -3.33
C ALA A 74 3.99 -5.95 -3.76
N LEU A 75 3.60 -6.98 -4.52
CA LEU A 75 2.21 -7.23 -4.87
C LEU A 75 1.35 -7.53 -3.64
N ASP A 76 1.82 -8.41 -2.76
CA ASP A 76 1.11 -8.77 -1.52
C ASP A 76 0.92 -7.55 -0.63
N TRP A 77 1.94 -6.69 -0.55
CA TRP A 77 1.84 -5.41 0.15
C TRP A 77 0.80 -4.50 -0.51
N ALA A 78 0.81 -4.36 -1.84
CA ALA A 78 -0.12 -3.49 -2.56
C ALA A 78 -1.58 -3.91 -2.32
N CYS A 79 -1.87 -5.21 -2.43
CA CYS A 79 -3.22 -5.75 -2.19
C CYS A 79 -3.63 -5.74 -0.70
N GLY A 80 -2.66 -5.87 0.20
CA GLY A 80 -2.87 -5.87 1.64
C GLY A 80 -2.86 -4.46 2.23
N LEU A 81 -1.68 -4.00 2.66
CA LEU A 81 -1.50 -2.73 3.36
C LEU A 81 -1.66 -1.51 2.44
N GLY A 82 -1.33 -1.65 1.16
CA GLY A 82 -1.53 -0.62 0.13
C GLY A 82 -2.99 -0.44 -0.26
N MET A 83 -3.88 -1.35 0.14
CA MET A 83 -5.32 -1.29 -0.12
C MET A 83 -5.69 -1.15 -1.60
N ALA A 84 -4.86 -1.70 -2.50
CA ALA A 84 -5.16 -1.75 -3.91
C ALA A 84 -6.30 -2.74 -4.22
N ASP A 85 -7.19 -2.41 -5.16
CA ASP A 85 -8.24 -3.34 -5.56
C ASP A 85 -7.68 -4.45 -6.46
N CYS A 86 -7.33 -5.57 -5.83
CA CYS A 86 -6.78 -6.74 -6.51
C CYS A 86 -7.85 -7.75 -6.97
N LYS A 87 -9.15 -7.44 -6.88
CA LYS A 87 -10.20 -8.33 -7.42
C LYS A 87 -10.09 -8.57 -8.93
N PRO A 88 -9.75 -7.56 -9.77
CA PRO A 88 -9.70 -7.74 -11.22
C PRO A 88 -8.58 -8.67 -11.69
N ILE A 89 -7.53 -8.86 -10.89
CA ILE A 89 -6.40 -9.76 -11.17
C ILE A 89 -6.58 -11.16 -10.59
N GLN A 90 -7.64 -11.42 -9.83
CA GLN A 90 -7.95 -12.78 -9.38
C GLN A 90 -8.50 -13.63 -10.52
N HIS A 91 -8.44 -14.95 -10.39
CA HIS A 91 -8.98 -15.89 -11.36
C HIS A 91 -10.43 -15.54 -11.76
N GLY A 92 -10.69 -15.44 -13.06
CA GLY A 92 -11.99 -15.02 -13.62
C GLY A 92 -12.21 -13.49 -13.66
N GLY A 93 -11.24 -12.70 -13.19
CA GLY A 93 -11.23 -11.24 -13.28
C GLY A 93 -10.85 -10.71 -14.66
N ALA A 94 -11.13 -9.42 -14.89
CA ALA A 94 -10.90 -8.78 -16.19
C ALA A 94 -9.41 -8.58 -16.54
N CYS A 95 -8.54 -8.59 -15.53
CA CYS A 95 -7.09 -8.39 -15.60
C CYS A 95 -6.31 -9.64 -15.17
N PHE A 96 -6.96 -10.81 -15.13
CA PHE A 96 -6.29 -12.06 -14.79
C PHE A 96 -5.32 -12.49 -15.90
N GLU A 97 -5.75 -12.38 -17.16
CA GLU A 97 -4.96 -12.83 -18.31
C GLU A 97 -4.13 -11.66 -18.87
N PRO A 98 -2.80 -11.77 -19.04
CA PRO A 98 -2.00 -12.97 -18.86
C PRO A 98 -1.74 -13.31 -17.39
N ASP A 99 -1.87 -14.59 -17.04
CA ASP A 99 -1.61 -15.14 -15.69
C ASP A 99 -0.11 -15.13 -15.37
N THR A 100 0.41 -13.93 -15.14
CA THR A 100 1.81 -13.68 -14.82
C THR A 100 1.89 -12.70 -13.67
N LEU A 101 2.86 -12.91 -12.79
CA LEU A 101 3.06 -12.03 -11.64
C LEU A 101 3.27 -10.57 -12.05
N VAL A 102 4.01 -10.32 -13.14
CA VAL A 102 4.27 -8.98 -13.65
C VAL A 102 2.99 -8.28 -14.09
N SER A 103 2.06 -8.99 -14.75
CA SER A 103 0.77 -8.44 -15.17
C SER A 103 -0.09 -8.08 -13.97
N HIS A 104 -0.21 -9.00 -13.01
CA HIS A 104 -0.99 -8.78 -11.79
C HIS A 104 -0.41 -7.65 -10.93
N ALA A 105 0.92 -7.63 -10.77
CA ALA A 105 1.64 -6.58 -10.06
C ALA A 105 1.47 -5.22 -10.72
N SER A 106 1.62 -5.14 -12.06
CA SER A 106 1.43 -3.89 -12.79
C SER A 106 0.06 -3.27 -12.53
N TYR A 107 -1.00 -4.09 -12.54
CA TYR A 107 -2.35 -3.59 -12.28
C TYR A 107 -2.51 -3.06 -10.84
N ALA A 108 -2.06 -3.82 -9.85
CA ALA A 108 -2.13 -3.43 -8.44
C ALA A 108 -1.30 -2.16 -8.16
N PHE A 109 -0.09 -2.09 -8.72
CA PHE A 109 0.81 -0.95 -8.57
C PHE A 109 0.23 0.30 -9.21
N ASN A 110 -0.36 0.19 -10.40
CA ASN A 110 -1.04 1.32 -11.00
C ASN A 110 -2.22 1.79 -10.15
N TYR A 111 -3.06 0.89 -9.65
CA TYR A 111 -4.17 1.29 -8.80
C TYR A 111 -3.69 2.10 -7.60
N TYR A 112 -2.70 1.59 -6.88
CA TYR A 112 -2.09 2.32 -5.75
C TYR A 112 -1.51 3.67 -6.18
N TYR A 113 -0.75 3.70 -7.27
CA TYR A 113 -0.14 4.91 -7.82
C TYR A 113 -1.17 6.01 -8.13
N GLN A 114 -2.30 5.67 -8.74
CA GLN A 114 -3.37 6.64 -9.02
C GLN A 114 -4.02 7.16 -7.73
N GLN A 115 -4.22 6.29 -6.74
CA GLN A 115 -4.82 6.66 -5.46
C GLN A 115 -3.89 7.50 -4.57
N ASN A 116 -2.58 7.40 -4.80
CA ASN A 116 -1.53 8.05 -4.01
C ASN A 116 -0.88 9.23 -4.74
N GLY A 117 -1.66 9.92 -5.59
CA GLY A 117 -1.30 11.21 -6.17
C GLY A 117 -0.31 11.14 -7.33
N ASN A 118 -0.19 9.99 -7.99
CA ASN A 118 0.63 9.83 -9.20
C ASN A 118 2.10 10.22 -9.00
N SER A 119 2.62 10.08 -7.78
CA SER A 119 3.99 10.46 -7.44
C SER A 119 5.00 9.35 -7.75
N ASP A 120 6.24 9.71 -8.05
CA ASP A 120 7.32 8.74 -8.31
C ASP A 120 7.56 7.83 -7.09
N ILE A 121 7.39 8.37 -5.88
CA ILE A 121 7.52 7.62 -4.62
C ILE A 121 6.43 6.53 -4.54
N ALA A 122 5.20 6.84 -4.96
CA ALA A 122 4.11 5.87 -4.96
C ALA A 122 4.31 4.73 -5.98
N CYS A 123 5.16 4.92 -6.99
CA CYS A 123 5.50 3.90 -7.99
C CYS A 123 6.82 3.17 -7.70
N ASN A 124 7.45 3.38 -6.55
CA ASN A 124 8.76 2.79 -6.28
C ASN A 124 8.68 1.28 -6.00
N PHE A 125 7.79 0.85 -5.10
CA PHE A 125 7.64 -0.58 -4.71
C PHE A 125 8.98 -1.31 -4.43
N GLY A 126 9.94 -0.62 -3.80
CA GLY A 126 11.27 -1.16 -3.55
C GLY A 126 12.14 -1.31 -4.80
N GLY A 127 11.91 -0.51 -5.84
CA GLY A 127 12.60 -0.58 -7.13
C GLY A 127 12.02 -1.61 -8.10
N THR A 128 10.85 -2.20 -7.79
CA THR A 128 10.24 -3.24 -8.63
C THR A 128 9.29 -2.70 -9.70
N ALA A 129 9.07 -1.39 -9.75
CA ALA A 129 8.14 -0.76 -10.67
C ALA A 129 8.67 0.57 -11.25
N THR A 130 8.06 1.01 -12.35
CA THR A 130 8.43 2.24 -13.05
C THR A 130 7.23 2.97 -13.60
N VAL A 131 7.36 4.30 -13.69
CA VAL A 131 6.35 5.16 -14.30
C VAL A 131 6.48 5.10 -15.82
N THR A 132 5.37 4.87 -16.50
CA THR A 132 5.27 4.88 -17.95
C THR A 132 4.21 5.87 -18.43
N LYS A 133 4.45 6.45 -19.59
CA LYS A 133 3.45 7.26 -20.32
C LYS A 133 2.67 6.42 -21.33
N ASN A 134 3.07 5.17 -21.54
CA ASN A 134 2.38 4.25 -22.45
C ASN A 134 1.27 3.55 -21.68
N ASN A 135 0.03 3.70 -22.13
CA ASN A 135 -1.12 3.05 -21.51
C ASN A 135 -0.95 1.51 -21.56
N PRO A 136 -0.82 0.83 -20.40
CA PRO A 136 -0.62 -0.61 -20.35
C PRO A 136 -1.94 -1.41 -20.42
N SER A 137 -3.08 -0.75 -20.65
CA SER A 137 -4.38 -1.42 -20.80
C SER A 137 -4.40 -2.35 -22.01
N TYR A 138 -5.03 -3.51 -21.85
CA TYR A 138 -5.16 -4.52 -22.90
C TYR A 138 -6.50 -5.25 -22.78
N SER A 139 -7.08 -5.68 -23.91
CA SER A 139 -8.32 -6.46 -23.95
C SER A 139 -9.43 -5.89 -23.03
N LYS A 140 -9.82 -6.62 -21.98
CA LYS A 140 -10.81 -6.20 -20.97
C LYS A 140 -10.19 -5.54 -19.73
N CYS A 141 -8.86 -5.55 -19.62
CA CYS A 141 -8.13 -4.97 -18.50
C CYS A 141 -7.83 -3.49 -18.76
N VAL A 142 -8.52 -2.61 -18.04
CA VAL A 142 -8.36 -1.16 -18.15
C VAL A 142 -7.61 -0.62 -16.94
N TYR A 143 -6.49 0.04 -17.19
CA TYR A 143 -5.69 0.71 -16.17
C TYR A 143 -6.20 2.14 -15.96
N ALA A 144 -6.54 2.46 -14.71
CA ALA A 144 -6.96 3.82 -14.34
C ALA A 144 -5.85 4.85 -14.62
N SER A 145 -6.26 6.06 -15.00
CA SER A 145 -5.37 7.22 -15.21
C SER A 145 -6.04 8.49 -14.73
N SER A 146 -5.25 9.50 -14.34
CA SER A 146 -5.76 10.84 -14.03
C SER A 146 -6.54 11.41 -15.23
N GLY A 147 -7.88 11.45 -15.12
CA GLY A 147 -8.79 11.90 -16.17
C GLY A 147 -9.60 10.81 -16.89
N SER A 148 -9.45 9.52 -16.55
CA SER A 148 -10.40 8.49 -16.97
C SER A 148 -11.57 8.43 -15.97
N VAL A 149 -12.54 9.34 -16.12
CA VAL A 149 -13.87 9.19 -15.52
C VAL A 149 -14.58 8.06 -16.28
N GLY A 150 -14.24 6.83 -15.92
CA GLY A 150 -15.04 5.64 -16.17
C GLY A 150 -15.44 5.11 -14.81
N SER A 151 -16.66 5.44 -14.39
CA SER A 151 -17.28 4.97 -13.15
C SER A 151 -17.29 3.44 -13.09
N SER A 152 -16.23 2.86 -12.55
CA SER A 152 -16.24 1.49 -12.03
C SER A 152 -15.49 1.39 -10.71
N ALA A 153 -15.20 2.52 -10.05
CA ALA A 153 -15.09 2.50 -8.60
C ALA A 153 -16.40 1.87 -8.09
N PRO A 154 -16.35 0.72 -7.38
CA PRO A 154 -17.46 0.37 -6.50
C PRO A 154 -17.71 1.62 -5.66
N PRO A 155 -18.98 2.04 -5.44
CA PRO A 155 -19.25 3.15 -4.53
C PRO A 155 -18.44 2.85 -3.29
N LEU A 156 -17.53 3.78 -2.96
CA LEU A 156 -16.73 3.73 -1.75
C LEU A 156 -17.74 3.44 -0.66
N ALA A 157 -17.81 2.18 -0.22
CA ALA A 157 -18.57 1.82 0.94
C ALA A 157 -17.82 2.56 2.02
N LYS A 158 -18.30 3.76 2.33
CA LYS A 158 -18.06 4.42 3.61
C LYS A 158 -18.59 3.40 4.59
N LYS A 159 -17.77 2.41 4.94
CA LYS A 159 -17.93 1.65 6.17
C LYS A 159 -17.59 2.70 7.21
N LYS A 160 -18.59 3.52 7.50
CA LYS A 160 -18.63 4.43 8.61
C LYS A 160 -18.40 3.47 9.76
N HIS A 161 -17.17 3.41 10.24
CA HIS A 161 -16.90 2.76 11.50
C HIS A 161 -17.61 3.66 12.51
N SER A 162 -18.91 3.40 12.65
CA SER A 162 -19.73 3.79 13.78
C SER A 162 -19.10 3.01 14.92
N PHE A 163 -17.94 3.52 15.36
CA PHE A 163 -17.27 3.16 16.59
C PHE A 163 -18.40 3.24 17.60
N THR A 164 -18.81 2.07 18.07
CA THR A 164 -20.06 1.78 18.75
C THR A 164 -20.08 2.49 20.10
N TRP A 165 -20.22 3.82 20.07
CA TRP A 165 -20.31 4.65 21.26
C TRP A 165 -21.56 4.29 22.06
N TRP A 166 -22.58 3.76 21.38
CA TRP A 166 -23.80 3.22 21.97
C TRP A 166 -23.59 1.93 22.79
N GLU A 167 -22.58 1.09 22.46
CA GLU A 167 -22.29 -0.13 23.23
C GLU A 167 -21.56 0.23 24.53
N ILE A 168 -20.64 1.21 24.47
CA ILE A 168 -19.91 1.70 25.65
C ILE A 168 -20.86 2.46 26.59
N ALA A 169 -21.77 3.29 26.05
CA ALA A 169 -22.79 3.98 26.84
C ALA A 169 -23.76 3.00 27.51
N GLY A 170 -24.16 1.93 26.83
CA GLY A 170 -25.00 0.87 27.40
C GLY A 170 -24.32 0.14 28.56
N ILE A 171 -23.04 -0.22 28.42
CA ILE A 171 -22.27 -0.87 29.50
C ILE A 171 -22.10 0.07 30.70
N LEU A 172 -21.78 1.36 30.49
CA LEU A 172 -21.64 2.33 31.57
C LEU A 172 -22.96 2.58 32.31
N LEU A 173 -24.09 2.64 31.60
CA LEU A 173 -25.42 2.79 32.22
C LEU A 173 -25.81 1.57 33.07
N LEU A 174 -25.50 0.37 32.60
CA LEU A 174 -25.75 -0.88 33.34
C LEU A 174 -24.86 -1.02 34.60
N LEU A 175 -23.64 -0.49 34.56
CA LEU A 175 -22.76 -0.45 35.74
C LEU A 175 -23.22 0.61 36.76
N TYR A 176 -23.74 1.74 36.29
CA TYR A 176 -24.30 2.80 37.14
C TYR A 176 -25.57 2.35 37.87
N LEU A 177 -26.46 1.60 37.21
CA LEU A 177 -27.69 1.06 37.82
C LEU A 177 -27.47 -0.12 38.78
N ARG A 178 -26.24 -0.65 38.86
CA ARG A 178 -25.88 -1.77 39.74
C ARG A 178 -25.08 -1.33 40.98
N SER A 179 -24.80 -0.03 41.11
CA SER A 179 -24.21 0.59 42.31
C SER A 179 -25.31 1.28 43.11
#